data_AF-A0A3D3PG24-F1
#
_entry.id   AF-A0A3D3PG24-F1
#
_cell.length_a   1.000
_cell.length_b   1.000
_cell.length_c   1.000
_cell.angle_alpha   90.00
_cell.angle_beta   90.00
_cell.angle_gamma   90.00
#
_symmetry.space_group_name_H-M   'P 1'
#
loop_
_entity.id
_entity.type
_entity.pdbx_description
1 polymer ?
#
loop_
_entity_poly.entity_id
_entity_poly.type
_entity_poly.pdbx_seq_one_letter_code
_entity_poly.pdbx_strand_id
1 'polypeptide(L)'
;LMKKNKIDVIMGTAKIKKGNTIEVRSGDGSIKDYKAKHTIIATGGRSREIPNLKQDGKKIIGYRQAMALPRQPQSIVVVGSGAIGVEFAYFYNAIGTKVTIV
;
A
#
# COMPACT_ATOMS: atom_id res chain seq x y z
N LEU A 1 13.34 14.05 -10.10
CA LEU A 1 12.60 13.56 -11.28
C LEU A 1 11.52 14.54 -11.73
N MET A 2 10.45 14.76 -10.94
CA MET A 2 9.30 15.59 -11.35
C MET A 2 9.67 17.02 -11.76
N LYS A 3 10.40 17.75 -10.89
CA LYS A 3 10.88 19.11 -11.19
C LYS A 3 11.75 19.18 -12.46
N LYS A 4 12.65 18.20 -12.66
CA LYS A 4 13.53 18.12 -13.85
C LYS A 4 12.70 18.02 -15.14
N ASN A 5 11.59 17.30 -15.09
CA ASN A 5 10.69 17.10 -16.23
C ASN A 5 9.54 18.13 -16.28
N LYS A 6 9.60 19.21 -15.47
CA LYS A 6 8.58 20.26 -15.41
C LYS A 6 7.16 19.72 -15.13
N ILE A 7 7.09 18.69 -14.28
CA ILE A 7 5.82 18.11 -13.84
C ILE A 7 5.37 18.82 -12.57
N ASP A 8 4.17 19.40 -12.62
CA ASP A 8 3.51 19.96 -11.45
C ASP A 8 3.02 18.84 -10.53
N VAL A 9 3.41 18.91 -9.26
CA VAL A 9 3.01 17.95 -8.24
C VAL A 9 1.96 18.60 -7.35
N ILE A 10 0.72 18.12 -7.45
CA ILE A 10 -0.39 18.57 -6.62
C ILE A 10 -0.58 17.54 -5.51
N MET A 11 -0.28 17.94 -4.27
CA MET A 11 -0.40 17.07 -3.12
C MET A 11 -1.84 17.05 -2.60
N GLY A 12 -2.45 15.87 -2.55
CA GLY A 12 -3.80 15.71 -2.00
C GLY A 12 -4.46 14.41 -2.44
N THR A 13 -5.70 14.22 -1.98
CA THR A 13 -6.57 13.13 -2.43
C THR A 13 -7.40 13.62 -3.61
N ALA A 14 -7.29 12.94 -4.74
CA ALA A 14 -7.98 13.30 -5.97
C ALA A 14 -9.28 12.52 -6.16
N LYS A 15 -10.33 13.19 -6.65
CA LYS A 15 -11.60 12.59 -7.07
C LYS A 15 -11.96 13.06 -8.48
N ILE A 16 -12.24 12.11 -9.37
CA ILE A 16 -12.67 12.42 -10.75
C ILE A 16 -14.14 12.84 -10.71
N LYS A 17 -14.42 14.04 -11.22
CA LYS A 17 -15.74 14.61 -11.45
C LYS A 17 -16.09 14.52 -12.94
N LYS A 18 -17.35 14.85 -13.27
CA LYS A 18 -17.80 14.96 -14.68
C LYS A 18 -17.02 16.06 -15.41
N GLY A 19 -16.97 15.95 -16.74
CA GLY A 19 -16.38 16.99 -17.61
C GLY A 19 -14.86 17.14 -17.45
N ASN A 20 -14.15 16.02 -17.28
CA ASN A 20 -12.68 15.97 -17.12
C ASN A 20 -12.13 16.89 -16.02
N THR A 21 -12.90 17.01 -14.93
CA THR A 21 -12.52 17.79 -13.75
C THR A 21 -12.01 16.84 -12.68
N ILE A 22 -10.91 17.19 -12.03
CA ILE A 22 -10.32 16.47 -10.91
C ILE A 22 -10.36 17.41 -9.72
N GLU A 23 -11.14 17.04 -8.71
CA GLU A 23 -11.13 17.70 -7.41
C GLU A 23 -9.94 17.16 -6.62
N VAL A 24 -9.12 18.04 -6.06
CA VAL A 24 -8.05 17.67 -5.15
C VAL A 24 -8.31 18.29 -3.79
N ARG A 25 -8.41 17.44 -2.78
CA ARG A 25 -8.43 17.84 -1.38
C ARG A 25 -7.02 17.75 -0.80
N SER A 26 -6.46 18.90 -0.44
CA SER A 26 -5.13 19.04 0.16
C SER A 26 -5.13 18.59 1.63
N GLY A 27 -3.94 18.37 2.19
CA GLY A 27 -3.77 17.95 3.59
C GLY A 27 -4.23 19.00 4.62
N ASP A 28 -4.25 20.28 4.25
CA ASP A 28 -4.78 21.39 5.05
C ASP A 28 -6.32 21.50 4.99
N GLY A 29 -6.98 20.62 4.24
CA GLY A 29 -8.42 20.61 4.06
C GLY A 29 -8.94 21.48 2.90
N SER A 30 -8.09 22.26 2.24
CA SER A 30 -8.47 23.04 1.06
C SER A 30 -8.89 22.12 -0.09
N ILE A 31 -9.87 22.57 -0.89
CA ILE A 31 -10.39 21.83 -2.03
C ILE A 31 -10.23 22.71 -3.27
N LYS A 32 -9.65 22.15 -4.33
CA LYS A 32 -9.47 22.84 -5.61
C LYS A 32 -9.74 21.90 -6.78
N ASP A 33 -10.44 22.43 -7.78
CA ASP A 33 -10.72 21.71 -9.02
C ASP A 33 -9.65 22.04 -10.08
N TYR A 34 -9.24 20.99 -10.80
CA TYR A 34 -8.30 21.05 -11.92
C TYR A 34 -8.96 20.44 -13.16
N LYS A 35 -8.70 21.02 -14.33
CA LYS A 35 -9.15 20.45 -15.61
C LYS A 35 -7.99 19.76 -16.31
N ALA A 36 -8.24 18.58 -16.86
CA ALA A 36 -7.29 17.87 -17.70
C ALA A 36 -7.95 17.49 -19.03
N LYS A 37 -7.17 17.42 -20.11
CA LYS A 37 -7.67 16.88 -21.39
C LYS A 37 -7.78 15.35 -21.34
N HIS A 38 -6.82 14.71 -20.67
CA HIS A 38 -6.73 13.27 -20.47
C HIS A 38 -6.37 12.96 -19.02
N THR A 39 -6.84 11.83 -18.51
CA THR A 39 -6.61 11.39 -17.14
C THR A 39 -6.10 9.95 -17.14
N ILE A 40 -4.97 9.70 -16.50
CA ILE A 40 -4.43 8.36 -16.28
C ILE A 40 -4.66 7.99 -14.80
N ILE A 41 -5.33 6.86 -14.56
CA ILE A 41 -5.59 6.36 -13.20
C ILE A 41 -4.45 5.42 -12.82
N ALA A 42 -3.63 5.85 -11.85
CA ALA A 42 -2.48 5.10 -11.36
C ALA A 42 -2.48 5.02 -9.81
N THR A 43 -3.62 4.72 -9.21
CA THR A 43 -3.81 4.71 -7.74
C THR A 43 -3.20 3.49 -7.02
N GLY A 44 -2.64 2.54 -7.77
CA GLY A 44 -2.03 1.33 -7.23
C GLY A 44 -3.05 0.34 -6.64
N GLY A 45 -2.55 -0.58 -5.81
CA GLY A 45 -3.34 -1.60 -5.11
C GLY A 45 -3.09 -1.60 -3.60
N ARG A 46 -3.95 -2.32 -2.87
CA ARG A 46 -3.82 -2.54 -1.42
C ARG A 46 -3.93 -4.02 -1.09
N SER A 47 -3.39 -4.44 0.05
CA SER A 47 -3.59 -5.81 0.54
C SER A 47 -5.07 -6.10 0.70
N ARG A 48 -5.48 -7.30 0.28
CA ARG A 48 -6.84 -7.78 0.51
C ARG A 48 -6.97 -8.19 1.97
N GLU A 49 -8.03 -7.74 2.63
CA GLU A 49 -8.41 -8.27 3.93
C GLU A 49 -9.29 -9.51 3.76
N ILE A 50 -9.00 -10.52 4.58
CA ILE A 50 -9.81 -11.74 4.64
C ILE A 50 -10.90 -11.49 5.69
N PRO A 51 -12.20 -11.69 5.38
CA PRO A 51 -13.29 -11.33 6.29
C PRO A 51 -13.14 -11.86 7.73
N ASN A 52 -12.67 -13.10 7.87
CA ASN A 52 -12.49 -13.79 9.15
C ASN A 52 -11.08 -13.59 9.75
N LEU A 53 -10.21 -12.82 9.10
CA LEU A 53 -8.83 -12.58 9.50
C LEU A 53 -8.45 -11.12 9.19
N LYS A 54 -9.15 -10.19 9.84
CA LYS A 54 -8.88 -8.75 9.71
C LYS A 54 -7.52 -8.41 10.31
N GLN A 55 -6.80 -7.51 9.65
CA GLN A 55 -5.51 -7.04 10.14
C GLN A 55 -5.73 -6.18 11.40
N ASP A 56 -5.07 -6.55 12.49
CA ASP A 56 -5.13 -5.84 13.79
C ASP A 56 -3.88 -4.98 14.04
N GLY A 57 -2.87 -5.08 13.16
CA GLY A 57 -1.60 -4.37 13.26
C GLY A 57 -0.68 -4.87 14.37
N LYS A 58 -1.02 -5.96 15.06
CA LYS A 58 -0.26 -6.53 16.18
C LYS A 58 0.09 -8.01 15.94
N LYS A 59 -0.90 -8.85 15.69
CA LYS A 59 -0.75 -10.29 15.43
C LYS A 59 -1.10 -10.65 13.99
N ILE A 60 -2.15 -10.06 13.44
CA ILE A 60 -2.55 -10.20 12.04
C ILE A 60 -2.11 -8.94 11.33
N ILE A 61 -1.09 -9.08 10.49
CA ILE A 61 -0.40 -7.95 9.87
C ILE A 61 -0.38 -8.09 8.35
N GLY A 62 -0.31 -6.94 7.66
CA GLY A 62 -0.03 -6.89 6.23
C GLY A 62 1.47 -6.87 5.93
N TYR A 63 1.80 -7.00 4.64
CA TYR A 63 3.18 -6.99 4.15
C TYR A 63 3.96 -5.73 4.54
N ARG A 64 3.30 -4.56 4.66
CA ARG A 64 3.98 -3.31 5.05
C ARG A 64 4.53 -3.36 6.46
N GLN A 65 3.76 -3.89 7.40
CA GLN A 65 4.18 -4.05 8.79
C GLN A 65 5.24 -5.14 8.92
N ALA A 66 5.14 -6.22 8.14
CA ALA A 66 6.14 -7.28 8.12
C ALA A 66 7.54 -6.75 7.75
N MET A 67 7.66 -5.78 6.84
CA MET A 67 8.96 -5.17 6.50
C MET A 67 9.66 -4.46 7.66
N ALA A 68 8.92 -4.04 8.70
CA ALA A 68 9.41 -3.14 9.74
C ALA A 68 9.02 -3.61 11.15
N LEU A 69 8.90 -4.93 11.36
CA LEU A 69 8.65 -5.46 12.70
C LEU A 69 9.77 -5.04 13.65
N PRO A 70 9.45 -4.48 14.83
CA PRO A 70 10.46 -4.00 15.77
C PRO A 70 11.28 -5.13 16.39
N ARG A 71 10.77 -6.36 16.34
CA ARG A 71 11.44 -7.56 16.84
C ARG A 71 11.15 -8.74 15.93
N GLN A 72 12.14 -9.61 15.78
CA GLN A 72 11.96 -10.87 15.07
C GLN A 72 10.99 -11.79 15.83
N PRO A 73 9.96 -12.35 15.16
CA PRO A 73 9.08 -13.34 15.77
C PRO A 73 9.78 -14.71 15.88
N GLN A 74 9.40 -15.50 16.89
CA GLN A 74 9.88 -16.89 16.99
C GLN A 74 9.23 -17.79 15.93
N SER A 75 7.97 -17.51 15.57
CA SER A 75 7.26 -18.19 14.49
C SER A 75 6.29 -17.25 13.78
N ILE A 76 6.01 -17.54 12.50
CA ILE A 76 5.06 -16.78 11.68
C ILE A 76 4.31 -17.72 10.74
N VAL A 77 3.02 -17.42 10.56
CA VAL A 77 2.18 -18.05 9.52
C VAL A 77 2.00 -17.05 8.39
N VAL A 78 2.36 -17.46 7.18
CA VAL A 78 2.16 -16.70 5.95
C VAL A 78 0.93 -17.26 5.25
N VAL A 79 -0.11 -16.44 5.15
CA VAL A 79 -1.35 -16.82 4.45
C VAL A 79 -1.26 -16.35 3.00
N GLY A 80 -1.10 -17.30 2.08
CA GLY A 80 -0.94 -17.11 0.64
C GLY A 80 0.47 -17.45 0.16
N SER A 81 0.56 -18.40 -0.79
CA SER A 81 1.81 -18.88 -1.43
C SER A 81 2.19 -18.12 -2.71
N GLY A 82 1.65 -16.91 -2.91
CA GLY A 82 2.05 -16.04 -4.02
C GLY A 82 3.44 -15.41 -3.81
N ALA A 83 3.94 -14.71 -4.83
CA ALA A 83 5.30 -14.14 -4.84
C ALA A 83 5.66 -13.38 -3.55
N ILE A 84 4.82 -12.42 -3.13
CA ILE A 84 5.03 -11.65 -1.89
C ILE A 84 5.11 -12.58 -0.67
N GLY A 85 4.18 -13.54 -0.56
CA GLY A 85 4.15 -14.48 0.57
C GLY A 85 5.42 -15.32 0.65
N VAL A 86 5.87 -15.85 -0.48
CA VAL A 86 7.10 -16.67 -0.55
C VAL A 86 8.35 -15.84 -0.26
N GLU A 87 8.44 -14.60 -0.73
CA GLU A 87 9.56 -13.69 -0.42
C GLU A 87 9.68 -13.43 1.09
N PHE A 88 8.57 -13.12 1.77
CA PHE A 88 8.58 -12.94 3.23
C PHE A 88 8.84 -14.25 3.96
N ALA A 89 8.26 -15.36 3.50
CA ALA A 89 8.51 -16.67 4.08
C ALA A 89 10.00 -17.02 4.04
N TYR A 90 10.64 -16.81 2.88
CA TYR A 90 12.08 -17.00 2.73
C TYR A 90 12.87 -16.07 3.65
N PHE A 91 12.57 -14.76 3.63
CA PHE A 91 13.26 -13.78 4.47
C PHE A 91 13.22 -14.14 5.97
N TYR A 92 12.03 -14.42 6.50
CA TYR A 92 11.86 -14.76 7.91
C TYR A 92 12.51 -16.09 8.26
N ASN A 93 12.44 -17.08 7.37
CA ASN A 93 13.12 -18.35 7.56
C ASN A 93 14.64 -18.18 7.60
N ALA A 94 15.20 -17.37 6.69
CA ALA A 94 16.63 -17.10 6.60
C ALA A 94 17.20 -16.43 7.86
N ILE A 95 16.40 -15.60 8.55
CA ILE A 95 16.81 -14.98 9.82
C ILE A 95 16.51 -15.86 11.05
N GLY A 96 15.98 -17.08 10.88
CA GLY A 96 15.77 -18.05 11.96
C GLY A 96 14.36 -18.08 12.56
N THR A 97 13.37 -17.44 11.93
CA THR A 97 11.96 -17.58 12.33
C THR A 97 11.42 -18.92 11.84
N LYS A 98 10.65 -19.63 12.67
CA LYS A 98 9.88 -20.80 12.21
C LYS A 98 8.72 -20.35 11.32
N VAL A 99 8.77 -20.67 10.03
CA VAL A 99 7.76 -20.25 9.06
C VAL A 99 6.82 -21.39 8.71
N THR A 100 5.52 -21.08 8.56
CA THR A 100 4.52 -21.97 7.96
C THR A 100 3.78 -21.20 6.88
N ILE A 101 3.60 -21.78 5.70
CA ILE A 101 2.82 -21.19 4.61
C ILE A 101 1.49 -21.95 4.49
N VAL A 102 0.38 -21.23 4.33
CA VAL A 102 -0.98 -21.77 4.17
C VAL A 102 -1.65 -21.14 2.96
#